data_AF-A0A3A4QL15-F1
#
_entry.id   AF-A0A3A4QL15-F1
#
_cell.length_a   1.000
_cell.length_b   1.000
_cell.length_c   1.000
_cell.angle_alpha   90.00
_cell.angle_beta   90.00
_cell.angle_gamma   90.00
#
_symmetry.space_group_name_H-M   'P 1'
#
loop_
_entity.id
_entity.type
_entity.pdbx_description
1 polymer ?
#
loop_
_entity_poly.entity_id
_entity_poly.type
_entity_poly.pdbx_seq_one_letter_code
_entity_poly.pdbx_strand_id
1 'polypeptide(L)'
;MDRQQMSKKQFFIHIRKTAGTSLVSLIQRNYDWHSEIFYHASTWREIWRQEPQKLFQSKFIRGHFGINLLKLLPDNIDRFTFLRDPVQRCLSDLNFANRTKGHWPHKILTDNKLSAKEALFHPQINNYCKNHLLANLGMDVPIEYLWLHQPAIIKTAERFKDFLNSADCLENAKNHLNDCYFIGITEYFTLSYLLLCYLNHWRPDLHTEAYHKGDKSWITETIGPEEIEYLNMINQNDFMLYEHAKKKLEEMVRHIFPDLMPRASLYTLDKQELKLVEDKIYELAMARYHSHLCNCPVQYEWQAAMPLLGCGWQDVHSPEATPHRWSGPGTFSELDVRLDGLHSCKMKILFRAVMAPDILTHMQVTVNQQPINYSILSPKKDGIQIEFIIDKEHQKCGFVSVGIHLPRTVSPAELDAKNSDTLKRGIAIDGYFIRPS
;
A
#
# COMPACT_ATOMS: atom_id res chain seq x y z
N MET A 1 20.58 4.94 -16.46
CA MET A 1 20.37 3.88 -17.47
C MET A 1 18.88 3.77 -17.70
N ASP A 2 18.39 4.29 -18.82
CA ASP A 2 17.00 4.13 -19.24
C ASP A 2 16.76 2.68 -19.65
N ARG A 3 15.95 1.95 -18.87
CA ARG A 3 15.41 0.66 -19.28
C ARG A 3 14.01 0.88 -19.85
N GLN A 4 13.88 0.94 -21.16
CA GLN A 4 12.64 0.47 -21.80
C GLN A 4 12.61 -1.06 -21.68
N GLN A 5 11.80 -1.64 -20.79
CA GLN A 5 11.34 -3.04 -20.90
C GLN A 5 10.44 -3.43 -19.72
N MET A 6 9.27 -3.98 -20.05
CA MET A 6 8.34 -4.80 -19.24
C MET A 6 8.38 -4.60 -17.71
N SER A 7 7.23 -4.25 -17.12
CA SER A 7 7.02 -4.27 -15.66
C SER A 7 7.72 -5.47 -15.03
N LYS A 8 8.82 -5.19 -14.32
CA LYS A 8 9.57 -6.22 -13.60
C LYS A 8 8.67 -6.79 -12.52
N LYS A 9 8.81 -8.09 -12.26
CA LYS A 9 8.15 -8.69 -11.11
C LYS A 9 8.67 -8.05 -9.84
N GLN A 10 7.75 -7.76 -8.92
CA GLN A 10 8.03 -7.15 -7.64
C GLN A 10 7.52 -8.01 -6.51
N PHE A 11 8.32 -8.12 -5.45
CA PHE A 11 7.91 -8.75 -4.20
C PHE A 11 8.01 -7.75 -3.05
N PHE A 12 6.86 -7.40 -2.50
CA PHE A 12 6.77 -6.67 -1.24
C PHE A 12 6.85 -7.67 -0.09
N ILE A 13 8.00 -7.70 0.59
CA ILE A 13 8.18 -8.45 1.83
C ILE A 13 7.40 -7.71 2.92
N HIS A 14 6.11 -8.03 3.05
CA HIS A 14 5.19 -7.34 3.93
C HIS A 14 5.38 -7.81 5.38
N ILE A 15 6.03 -6.98 6.18
CA ILE A 15 6.18 -7.19 7.62
C ILE A 15 5.00 -6.52 8.35
N ARG A 16 4.45 -7.21 9.36
CA ARG A 16 3.27 -6.69 10.07
C ARG A 16 3.62 -5.39 10.80
N LYS A 17 2.74 -4.41 10.59
CA LYS A 17 2.74 -3.10 11.28
C LYS A 17 3.91 -2.15 10.91
N THR A 18 4.56 -2.35 9.76
CA THR A 18 5.64 -1.48 9.26
C THR A 18 5.24 -0.60 8.06
N ALA A 19 4.12 -0.90 7.41
CA ALA A 19 3.38 0.00 6.55
C ALA A 19 1.99 -0.61 6.37
N GLY A 20 0.95 0.19 6.63
CA GLY A 20 -0.42 -0.32 6.77
C GLY A 20 -1.06 -0.79 5.46
N THR A 21 -2.37 -0.98 5.53
CA THR A 21 -3.24 -1.22 4.37
C THR A 21 -3.14 -0.10 3.33
N SER A 22 -2.88 1.14 3.75
CA SER A 22 -2.75 2.29 2.86
C SER A 22 -1.64 2.10 1.82
N LEU A 23 -0.44 1.68 2.23
CA LEU A 23 0.66 1.43 1.29
C LEU A 23 0.31 0.30 0.31
N VAL A 24 -0.31 -0.77 0.81
CA VAL A 24 -0.70 -1.90 -0.03
C VAL A 24 -1.69 -1.46 -1.11
N SER A 25 -2.76 -0.74 -0.74
CA SER A 25 -3.71 -0.21 -1.72
C SER A 25 -3.10 0.84 -2.66
N LEU A 26 -2.08 1.57 -2.20
CA LEU A 26 -1.30 2.49 -3.03
C LEU A 26 -0.44 1.75 -4.07
N ILE A 27 0.14 0.61 -3.74
CA ILE A 27 0.94 -0.18 -4.68
C ILE A 27 0.03 -0.93 -5.65
N GLN A 28 -0.98 -1.63 -5.12
CA GLN A 28 -1.86 -2.51 -5.89
C GLN A 28 -2.62 -1.80 -7.00
N ARG A 29 -2.96 -0.52 -6.83
CA ARG A 29 -3.64 0.25 -7.89
C ARG A 29 -2.82 0.35 -9.18
N ASN A 30 -1.50 0.14 -9.15
CA ASN A 30 -0.64 0.23 -10.33
C ASN A 30 -0.55 -1.09 -11.11
N TYR A 31 -1.32 -2.10 -10.71
CA TYR A 31 -1.33 -3.43 -11.31
C TYR A 31 -2.75 -3.82 -11.66
N ASP A 32 -2.90 -4.62 -12.73
CA ASP A 32 -4.17 -5.27 -13.04
C ASP A 32 -4.50 -6.30 -11.94
N TRP A 33 -5.67 -6.13 -11.32
CA TRP A 33 -6.07 -6.90 -10.16
C TRP A 33 -6.12 -8.41 -10.43
N HIS A 34 -6.61 -8.81 -11.60
CA HIS A 34 -6.86 -10.22 -11.92
C HIS A 34 -5.64 -10.94 -12.48
N SER A 35 -4.85 -10.25 -13.30
CA SER A 35 -3.77 -10.86 -14.07
C SER A 35 -2.38 -10.61 -13.49
N GLU A 36 -2.19 -9.53 -12.73
CA GLU A 36 -0.86 -9.10 -12.31
C GLU A 36 -0.62 -9.21 -10.80
N ILE A 37 -1.65 -9.20 -9.97
CA ILE A 37 -1.50 -9.27 -8.50
C ILE A 37 -1.66 -10.70 -8.00
N PHE A 38 -0.75 -11.14 -7.14
CA PHE A 38 -0.94 -12.36 -6.35
C PHE A 38 -1.80 -12.07 -5.11
N TYR A 39 -3.12 -12.00 -5.28
CA TYR A 39 -4.06 -11.69 -4.18
C TYR A 39 -4.68 -12.93 -3.53
N HIS A 40 -4.54 -14.12 -4.14
CA HIS A 40 -5.13 -15.38 -3.67
C HIS A 40 -4.54 -15.92 -2.36
N ALA A 41 -3.36 -15.43 -1.97
CA ALA A 41 -2.71 -15.78 -0.72
C ALA A 41 -1.88 -14.62 -0.19
N SER A 42 -1.97 -14.41 1.12
CA SER A 42 -1.20 -13.45 1.92
C SER A 42 -0.39 -14.12 3.03
N THR A 43 -0.56 -15.44 3.22
CA THR A 43 0.13 -16.25 4.24
C THR A 43 0.55 -17.61 3.67
N TRP A 44 1.59 -18.22 4.27
CA TRP A 44 2.05 -19.56 3.87
C TRP A 44 0.95 -20.63 3.89
N ARG A 45 -0.01 -20.53 4.82
CA ARG A 45 -1.18 -21.43 4.89
C ARG A 45 -2.06 -21.35 3.65
N GLU A 46 -2.20 -20.14 3.10
CA GLU A 46 -3.02 -19.90 1.91
C GLU A 46 -2.29 -20.38 0.66
N ILE A 47 -0.99 -20.12 0.51
CA ILE A 47 -0.19 -20.64 -0.63
C ILE A 47 -0.34 -22.15 -0.76
N TRP A 48 -0.27 -22.90 0.34
CA TRP A 48 -0.43 -24.36 0.34
C TRP A 48 -1.75 -24.83 -0.30
N ARG A 49 -2.80 -24.04 -0.17
CA ARG A 49 -4.15 -24.38 -0.68
C ARG A 49 -4.36 -23.94 -2.12
N GLN A 50 -3.39 -23.26 -2.72
CA GLN A 50 -3.49 -22.66 -4.04
C GLN A 50 -2.63 -23.44 -5.05
N GLU A 51 -2.94 -23.25 -6.33
CA GLU A 51 -2.08 -23.72 -7.42
C GLU A 51 -0.85 -22.79 -7.53
N PRO A 52 0.40 -23.31 -7.40
CA PRO A 52 1.62 -22.49 -7.47
C PRO A 52 1.75 -21.68 -8.77
N GLN A 53 1.08 -22.11 -9.85
CA GLN A 53 1.11 -21.45 -11.16
C GLN A 53 0.74 -19.96 -11.09
N LYS A 54 -0.24 -19.60 -10.25
CA LYS A 54 -0.67 -18.20 -10.10
C LYS A 54 0.44 -17.31 -9.54
N LEU A 55 1.20 -17.82 -8.56
CA LEU A 55 2.36 -17.11 -8.00
C LEU A 55 3.40 -16.79 -9.09
N PHE A 56 3.65 -17.73 -10.01
CA PHE A 56 4.60 -17.53 -11.11
C PHE A 56 4.09 -16.60 -12.22
N GLN A 57 2.78 -16.41 -12.36
CA GLN A 57 2.20 -15.51 -13.36
C GLN A 57 2.12 -14.06 -12.86
N SER A 58 2.00 -13.85 -11.55
CA SER A 58 1.88 -12.53 -10.97
C SER A 58 3.12 -11.66 -11.19
N LYS A 59 2.87 -10.36 -11.42
CA LYS A 59 3.87 -9.30 -11.46
C LYS A 59 4.06 -8.62 -10.12
N PHE A 60 3.04 -8.56 -9.28
CA PHE A 60 3.13 -8.04 -7.92
C PHE A 60 2.76 -9.10 -6.89
N ILE A 61 3.71 -9.42 -6.03
CA ILE A 61 3.57 -10.42 -4.97
C ILE A 61 3.67 -9.70 -3.64
N ARG A 62 2.77 -10.01 -2.70
CA ARG A 62 2.79 -9.47 -1.34
C ARG A 62 2.22 -10.45 -0.34
N GLY A 63 2.72 -10.41 0.89
CA GLY A 63 2.15 -11.15 2.00
C GLY A 63 3.17 -11.37 3.11
N HIS A 64 2.69 -11.97 4.20
CA HIS A 64 3.46 -12.28 5.40
C HIS A 64 4.25 -13.59 5.23
N PHE A 65 5.06 -13.66 4.17
CA PHE A 65 5.85 -14.84 3.85
C PHE A 65 7.30 -14.75 4.36
N GLY A 66 7.79 -13.53 4.59
CA GLY A 66 9.21 -13.28 4.80
C GLY A 66 10.04 -13.57 3.54
N ILE A 67 11.36 -13.60 3.71
CA ILE A 67 12.32 -13.87 2.62
C ILE A 67 12.18 -15.27 2.04
N ASN A 68 11.59 -16.21 2.77
CA ASN A 68 11.55 -17.61 2.34
C ASN A 68 10.70 -17.84 1.08
N LEU A 69 9.80 -16.91 0.73
CA LEU A 69 9.08 -17.00 -0.55
C LEU A 69 10.01 -16.86 -1.75
N LEU A 70 11.14 -16.16 -1.59
CA LEU A 70 12.12 -15.96 -2.66
C LEU A 70 12.65 -17.29 -3.21
N LYS A 71 12.69 -18.33 -2.39
CA LYS A 71 13.13 -19.67 -2.79
C LYS A 71 12.17 -20.35 -3.78
N LEU A 72 10.93 -19.85 -3.88
CA LEU A 72 9.94 -20.28 -4.88
C LEU A 72 9.89 -19.35 -6.10
N LEU A 73 10.59 -18.23 -6.09
CA LEU A 73 10.50 -17.19 -7.10
C LEU A 73 11.76 -17.17 -7.97
N PRO A 74 11.68 -16.68 -9.21
CA PRO A 74 12.88 -16.52 -10.03
C PRO A 74 13.82 -15.47 -9.42
N ASP A 75 15.12 -15.62 -9.68
CA ASP A 75 16.16 -14.76 -9.10
C ASP A 75 16.06 -13.28 -9.51
N ASN A 76 15.42 -12.98 -10.64
CA ASN A 76 15.31 -11.64 -11.22
C ASN A 76 14.10 -10.82 -10.73
N ILE A 77 13.75 -10.95 -9.46
CA ILE A 77 12.62 -10.22 -8.84
C ILE A 77 13.10 -8.99 -8.08
N ASP A 78 12.46 -7.85 -8.32
CA ASP A 78 12.74 -6.61 -7.59
C ASP A 78 12.07 -6.69 -6.19
N ARG A 79 12.89 -6.66 -5.14
CA ARG A 79 12.43 -6.84 -3.75
C ARG A 79 12.37 -5.51 -3.04
N PHE A 80 11.36 -5.34 -2.20
CA PHE A 80 11.29 -4.18 -1.33
C PHE A 80 10.54 -4.48 -0.04
N THR A 81 10.77 -3.65 0.97
CA THR A 81 10.14 -3.79 2.28
C THR A 81 10.02 -2.46 3.01
N PHE A 82 9.27 -2.45 4.11
CA PHE A 82 9.19 -1.34 5.05
C PHE A 82 9.54 -1.85 6.44
N LEU A 83 10.31 -1.06 7.19
CA LEU A 83 10.62 -1.28 8.58
C LEU A 83 10.03 -0.16 9.45
N ARG A 84 10.02 -0.41 10.75
CA ARG A 84 9.51 0.49 11.79
C ARG A 84 10.37 0.34 13.02
N ASP A 85 10.39 1.36 13.87
CA ASP A 85 10.93 1.23 15.21
C ASP A 85 10.39 -0.05 15.89
N PRO A 86 11.26 -0.95 16.38
CA PRO A 86 10.85 -2.27 16.88
C PRO A 86 9.83 -2.22 18.03
N VAL A 87 9.97 -1.24 18.92
CA VAL A 87 9.07 -1.04 20.06
C VAL A 87 7.70 -0.57 19.56
N GLN A 88 7.67 0.49 18.75
CA GLN A 88 6.43 1.03 18.18
C GLN A 88 5.71 0.01 17.29
N ARG A 89 6.46 -0.86 16.60
CA ARG A 89 5.92 -1.99 15.84
C ARG A 89 5.22 -2.98 16.76
N CYS A 90 5.89 -3.47 17.81
CA CYS A 90 5.32 -4.45 18.74
C CYS A 90 4.05 -3.88 19.41
N LEU A 91 4.10 -2.66 19.96
CA LEU A 91 2.94 -2.02 20.58
C LEU A 91 1.77 -1.87 19.61
N SER A 92 2.05 -1.49 18.36
CA SER A 92 1.03 -1.41 17.31
C SER A 92 0.42 -2.77 16.94
N ASP A 93 1.18 -3.85 17.07
CA ASP A 93 0.78 -5.21 16.73
C ASP A 93 -0.03 -5.86 17.86
N LEU A 94 0.34 -5.59 19.11
CA LEU A 94 -0.41 -5.98 20.30
C LEU A 94 -1.77 -5.30 20.36
N ASN A 95 -1.79 -3.98 20.12
CA ASN A 95 -3.06 -3.24 20.08
C ASN A 95 -3.99 -3.76 18.97
N PHE A 96 -3.42 -4.16 17.83
CA PHE A 96 -4.18 -4.80 16.77
C PHE A 96 -4.71 -6.18 17.19
N ALA A 97 -3.86 -7.02 17.80
CA ALA A 97 -4.28 -8.33 18.30
C ALA A 97 -5.39 -8.22 19.36
N ASN A 98 -5.33 -7.23 20.26
CA ASN A 98 -6.35 -7.03 21.30
C ASN A 98 -7.73 -6.71 20.72
N ARG A 99 -7.83 -6.03 19.58
CA ARG A 99 -9.12 -5.62 18.99
C ARG A 99 -9.66 -6.55 17.91
N THR A 100 -8.84 -7.46 17.37
CA THR A 100 -9.20 -8.26 16.20
C THR A 100 -9.61 -9.69 16.58
N LYS A 101 -10.94 -9.89 16.72
CA LYS A 101 -11.56 -11.21 16.92
C LYS A 101 -11.17 -12.15 15.78
N GLY A 102 -10.36 -13.17 16.07
CA GLY A 102 -9.82 -14.13 15.09
C GLY A 102 -8.31 -14.05 14.87
N HIS A 103 -7.66 -12.99 15.35
CA HIS A 103 -6.20 -12.96 15.43
C HIS A 103 -5.74 -13.87 16.59
N TRP A 104 -4.75 -14.73 16.38
CA TRP A 104 -4.44 -15.80 17.33
C TRP A 104 -4.08 -15.34 18.77
N PRO A 105 -3.34 -14.24 19.00
CA PRO A 105 -3.09 -13.71 20.33
C PRO A 105 -4.35 -13.09 20.94
N HIS A 106 -5.37 -12.69 20.15
CA HIS A 106 -6.60 -12.10 20.68
C HIS A 106 -7.21 -12.99 21.76
N LYS A 107 -7.32 -14.29 21.49
CA LYS A 107 -7.86 -15.26 22.45
C LYS A 107 -7.03 -15.32 23.74
N ILE A 108 -5.70 -15.29 23.63
CA ILE A 108 -4.82 -15.29 24.82
C ILE A 108 -5.02 -14.01 25.62
N LEU A 109 -5.08 -12.85 24.96
CA LEU A 109 -5.28 -11.56 25.60
C LEU A 109 -6.64 -11.47 26.30
N THR A 110 -7.72 -11.89 25.63
CA THR A 110 -9.09 -11.75 26.16
C THR A 110 -9.48 -12.83 27.16
N ASP A 111 -9.12 -14.10 26.92
CA ASP A 111 -9.52 -15.20 27.80
C ASP A 111 -8.81 -15.10 29.15
N ASN A 112 -7.56 -14.63 29.16
CA ASN A 112 -6.79 -14.37 30.38
C ASN A 112 -6.99 -12.95 30.93
N LYS A 113 -7.80 -12.11 30.26
CA LYS A 113 -8.06 -10.70 30.63
C LYS A 113 -6.78 -9.89 30.89
N LEU A 114 -5.76 -10.10 30.06
CA LEU A 114 -4.45 -9.46 30.25
C LEU A 114 -4.55 -7.95 29.95
N SER A 115 -4.00 -7.14 30.86
CA SER A 115 -3.59 -5.77 30.54
C SER A 115 -2.46 -5.78 29.51
N ALA A 116 -2.17 -4.65 28.86
CA ALA A 116 -1.05 -4.60 27.92
C ALA A 116 0.30 -4.87 28.59
N LYS A 117 0.48 -4.41 29.85
CA LYS A 117 1.66 -4.73 30.66
C LYS A 117 1.79 -6.24 30.87
N GLU A 118 0.76 -6.91 31.39
CA GLU A 118 0.82 -8.36 31.62
C GLU A 118 1.01 -9.15 30.31
N ALA A 119 0.40 -8.68 29.22
CA ALA A 119 0.57 -9.28 27.91
C ALA A 119 2.04 -9.27 27.45
N LEU A 120 2.80 -8.20 27.67
CA LEU A 120 4.21 -8.13 27.26
C LEU A 120 5.09 -9.21 27.90
N PHE A 121 4.82 -9.52 29.16
CA PHE A 121 5.56 -10.52 29.93
C PHE A 121 4.99 -11.94 29.77
N HIS A 122 3.82 -12.10 29.13
CA HIS A 122 3.26 -13.42 28.86
C HIS A 122 4.12 -14.19 27.83
N PRO A 123 4.59 -15.42 28.12
CA PRO A 123 5.59 -16.11 27.29
C PRO A 123 5.21 -16.27 25.80
N GLN A 124 3.94 -16.57 25.51
CA GLN A 124 3.48 -16.71 24.12
C GLN A 124 3.43 -15.37 23.37
N ILE A 125 3.09 -14.28 24.08
CA ILE A 125 3.01 -12.94 23.50
C ILE A 125 4.42 -12.34 23.36
N ASN A 126 5.32 -12.66 24.28
CA ASN A 126 6.72 -12.30 24.17
C ASN A 126 7.34 -12.80 22.86
N ASN A 127 7.16 -14.09 22.56
CA ASN A 127 7.60 -14.69 21.30
C ASN A 127 6.95 -14.08 20.06
N TYR A 128 5.76 -13.52 20.19
CA TYR A 128 5.07 -12.82 19.11
C TYR A 128 5.68 -11.44 18.81
N CYS A 129 6.25 -10.77 19.82
CA CYS A 129 6.90 -9.47 19.65
C CYS A 129 8.38 -9.56 19.31
N LYS A 130 9.10 -10.52 19.89
CA LYS A 130 10.55 -10.67 19.82
C LYS A 130 11.08 -10.79 18.38
N ASN A 131 12.02 -9.92 18.02
CA ASN A 131 12.83 -9.95 16.81
C ASN A 131 12.01 -10.27 15.53
N HIS A 132 10.85 -9.61 15.38
CA HIS A 132 9.92 -9.92 14.31
C HIS A 132 10.41 -9.44 12.94
N LEU A 133 11.12 -8.30 12.88
CA LEU A 133 11.72 -7.81 11.64
C LEU A 133 12.79 -8.80 11.15
N LEU A 134 13.67 -9.21 12.07
CA LEU A 134 14.69 -10.23 11.86
C LEU A 134 14.08 -11.56 11.41
N ALA A 135 13.01 -12.03 12.06
CA ALA A 135 12.35 -13.28 11.69
C ALA A 135 11.81 -13.27 10.25
N ASN A 136 11.41 -12.12 9.72
CA ASN A 136 10.92 -12.02 8.34
C ASN A 136 12.05 -11.86 7.32
N LEU A 137 13.18 -11.28 7.71
CA LEU A 137 14.26 -10.90 6.78
C LEU A 137 15.51 -11.78 6.85
N GLY A 138 15.76 -12.45 7.97
CA GLY A 138 17.00 -13.19 8.23
C GLY A 138 16.82 -14.69 8.47
N MET A 139 15.60 -15.10 8.84
CA MET A 139 15.31 -16.49 9.17
C MET A 139 15.25 -17.35 7.91
N ASP A 140 16.38 -17.94 7.57
CA ASP A 140 16.55 -18.81 6.41
C ASP A 140 16.07 -20.24 6.73
N VAL A 141 14.85 -20.58 6.28
CA VAL A 141 14.22 -21.86 6.59
C VAL A 141 14.13 -22.71 5.31
N PRO A 142 14.62 -23.95 5.28
CA PRO A 142 14.47 -24.83 4.13
C PRO A 142 13.00 -24.96 3.68
N ILE A 143 12.76 -24.98 2.37
CA ILE A 143 11.40 -25.11 1.80
C ILE A 143 10.74 -26.37 2.33
N GLU A 144 11.46 -27.48 2.37
CA GLU A 144 10.96 -28.78 2.83
C GLU A 144 10.47 -28.68 4.28
N TYR A 145 11.22 -27.95 5.13
CA TYR A 145 10.86 -27.74 6.53
C TYR A 145 9.60 -26.86 6.65
N LEU A 146 9.45 -25.82 5.83
CA LEU A 146 8.23 -25.01 5.76
C LEU A 146 7.00 -25.85 5.33
N TRP A 147 7.20 -26.80 4.41
CA TRP A 147 6.13 -27.65 3.86
C TRP A 147 5.71 -28.72 4.88
N LEU A 148 6.68 -29.33 5.57
CA LEU A 148 6.44 -30.36 6.59
C LEU A 148 5.80 -29.81 7.86
N HIS A 149 6.12 -28.57 8.23
CA HIS A 149 5.70 -27.98 9.50
C HIS A 149 4.63 -26.90 9.34
N GLN A 150 3.56 -27.22 8.57
CA GLN A 150 2.34 -26.42 8.36
C GLN A 150 2.15 -25.37 9.47
N PRO A 151 1.94 -24.08 9.16
CA PRO A 151 1.72 -23.05 10.18
C PRO A 151 0.37 -23.24 10.89
N ALA A 152 0.33 -24.22 11.80
CA ALA A 152 -0.71 -24.46 12.77
C ALA A 152 -0.45 -23.57 13.98
N ILE A 153 -0.81 -22.29 13.81
CA ILE A 153 -1.27 -21.23 14.73
C ILE A 153 -0.69 -21.05 16.16
N ILE A 154 0.02 -21.98 16.81
CA ILE A 154 0.40 -21.79 18.23
C ILE A 154 1.88 -22.12 18.53
N LYS A 155 2.54 -22.96 17.73
CA LYS A 155 3.93 -23.41 17.99
C LYS A 155 4.97 -22.86 17.01
N THR A 156 4.62 -21.89 16.18
CA THR A 156 5.46 -21.37 15.10
C THR A 156 6.78 -20.80 15.65
N ALA A 157 6.75 -19.91 16.64
CA ALA A 157 7.98 -19.30 17.16
C ALA A 157 8.95 -20.30 17.82
N GLU A 158 8.43 -21.30 18.54
CA GLU A 158 9.27 -22.33 19.17
C GLU A 158 9.85 -23.31 18.13
N ARG A 159 9.09 -23.65 17.08
CA ARG A 159 9.52 -24.56 16.01
C ARG A 159 10.60 -23.99 15.10
N PHE A 160 10.68 -22.66 14.98
CA PHE A 160 11.69 -21.99 14.17
C PHE A 160 12.76 -21.29 15.02
N LYS A 161 12.80 -21.54 16.33
CA LYS A 161 13.71 -20.85 17.26
C LYS A 161 15.18 -21.03 16.88
N ASP A 162 15.56 -22.21 16.38
CA ASP A 162 16.95 -22.52 16.05
C ASP A 162 17.41 -21.70 14.83
N PHE A 163 16.53 -21.51 13.85
CA PHE A 163 16.79 -20.63 12.70
C PHE A 163 16.86 -19.15 13.13
N LEU A 164 15.94 -18.71 14.00
CA LEU A 164 15.93 -17.34 14.50
C LEU A 164 17.17 -17.01 15.35
N ASN A 165 17.63 -17.97 16.14
CA ASN A 165 18.80 -17.85 17.01
C ASN A 165 20.12 -18.20 16.30
N SER A 166 20.08 -18.54 15.01
CA SER A 166 21.29 -18.76 14.22
C SER A 166 22.19 -17.52 14.27
N ALA A 167 23.50 -17.73 14.41
CA ALA A 167 24.48 -16.66 14.42
C ALA A 167 24.44 -15.81 13.13
N ASP A 168 24.04 -16.42 12.02
CA ASP A 168 24.00 -15.77 10.70
C ASP A 168 22.70 -15.00 10.46
N CYS A 169 21.68 -15.17 11.30
CA CYS A 169 20.33 -14.64 11.04
C CYS A 169 20.33 -13.11 10.85
N LEU A 170 21.07 -12.36 11.67
CA LEU A 170 21.19 -10.92 11.54
C LEU A 170 21.92 -10.49 10.26
N GLU A 171 22.97 -11.21 9.89
CA GLU A 171 23.74 -10.90 8.70
C GLU A 171 22.94 -11.22 7.43
N ASN A 172 22.22 -12.35 7.43
CA ASN A 172 21.27 -12.69 6.38
C ASN A 172 20.21 -11.58 6.22
N ALA A 173 19.66 -11.06 7.31
CA ALA A 173 18.69 -9.98 7.24
C ALA A 173 19.26 -8.70 6.61
N LYS A 174 20.49 -8.32 6.97
CA LYS A 174 21.18 -7.17 6.38
C LYS A 174 21.47 -7.38 4.89
N ASN A 175 21.88 -8.58 4.49
CA ASN A 175 22.12 -8.93 3.09
C ASN A 175 20.84 -8.84 2.26
N HIS A 176 19.72 -9.38 2.75
CA HIS A 176 18.43 -9.21 2.07
C HIS A 176 17.99 -7.76 1.96
N LEU A 177 18.29 -6.92 2.97
CA LEU A 177 18.09 -5.47 2.85
C LEU A 177 19.00 -4.85 1.79
N ASN A 178 20.26 -5.25 1.70
CA ASN A 178 21.18 -4.76 0.68
C ASN A 178 20.73 -5.12 -0.75
N ASP A 179 20.07 -6.27 -0.92
CA ASP A 179 19.51 -6.72 -2.19
C ASP A 179 18.17 -6.06 -2.56
N CYS A 180 17.50 -5.40 -1.61
CA CYS A 180 16.28 -4.67 -1.91
C CYS A 180 16.58 -3.47 -2.80
N TYR A 181 15.81 -3.29 -3.88
CA TYR A 181 15.89 -2.07 -4.69
C TYR A 181 15.33 -0.86 -3.93
N PHE A 182 14.48 -1.11 -2.93
CA PHE A 182 13.87 -0.10 -2.09
C PHE A 182 13.61 -0.56 -0.66
N ILE A 183 13.87 0.34 0.29
CA ILE A 183 13.54 0.17 1.71
C ILE A 183 12.84 1.42 2.21
N GLY A 184 11.69 1.26 2.85
CA GLY A 184 10.95 2.34 3.51
C GLY A 184 11.02 2.28 5.03
N ILE A 185 10.81 3.42 5.68
CA ILE A 185 10.74 3.55 7.14
C ILE A 185 9.39 4.16 7.53
N THR A 186 8.64 3.54 8.45
CA THR A 186 7.30 4.01 8.84
C THR A 186 7.31 5.44 9.39
N GLU A 187 8.33 5.77 10.17
CA GLU A 187 8.50 7.08 10.80
C GLU A 187 8.75 8.19 9.76
N TYR A 188 9.20 7.81 8.56
CA TYR A 188 9.43 8.67 7.40
C TYR A 188 8.55 8.21 6.23
N PHE A 189 7.28 7.91 6.53
CA PHE A 189 6.35 7.29 5.58
C PHE A 189 6.19 8.10 4.30
N THR A 190 5.87 9.39 4.40
CA THR A 190 5.62 10.26 3.24
C THR A 190 6.85 10.33 2.34
N LEU A 191 8.04 10.63 2.88
CA LEU A 191 9.30 10.56 2.13
C LEU A 191 9.55 9.19 1.48
N SER A 192 9.41 8.09 2.25
CA SER A 192 9.63 6.72 1.76
C SER A 192 8.67 6.40 0.61
N TYR A 193 7.40 6.78 0.76
CA TYR A 193 6.35 6.59 -0.22
C TYR A 193 6.62 7.36 -1.51
N LEU A 194 6.98 8.64 -1.42
CA LEU A 194 7.29 9.48 -2.58
C LEU A 194 8.51 8.96 -3.33
N LEU A 195 9.54 8.49 -2.61
CA LEU A 195 10.70 7.85 -3.21
C LEU A 195 10.31 6.57 -3.97
N LEU A 196 9.45 5.73 -3.39
CA LEU A 196 8.94 4.53 -4.05
C LEU A 196 8.15 4.87 -5.32
N CYS A 197 7.30 5.90 -5.27
CA CYS A 197 6.58 6.41 -6.45
C CYS A 197 7.54 6.90 -7.54
N TYR A 198 8.57 7.67 -7.17
CA TYR A 198 9.60 8.14 -8.09
C TYR A 198 10.29 6.97 -8.81
N LEU A 199 10.75 5.97 -8.05
CA LEU A 199 11.44 4.80 -8.59
C LEU A 199 10.59 4.01 -9.58
N ASN A 200 9.28 3.94 -9.33
CA ASN A 200 8.34 3.13 -10.11
C ASN A 200 7.53 3.91 -11.15
N HIS A 201 7.73 5.23 -11.26
CA HIS A 201 6.91 6.11 -12.09
C HIS A 201 5.42 6.11 -11.71
N TRP A 202 5.10 5.83 -10.46
CA TRP A 202 3.72 5.82 -9.98
C TRP A 202 3.24 7.21 -9.62
N ARG A 203 1.94 7.46 -9.79
CA ARG A 203 1.27 8.68 -9.34
C ARG A 203 1.27 8.76 -7.80
N PRO A 204 1.89 9.78 -7.19
CA PRO A 204 1.75 10.03 -5.76
C PRO A 204 0.30 10.37 -5.40
N ASP A 205 -0.22 9.81 -4.30
CA ASP A 205 -1.56 10.05 -3.76
C ASP A 205 -1.56 10.02 -2.22
N LEU A 206 -1.20 11.16 -1.64
CA LEU A 206 -1.12 11.36 -0.19
C LEU A 206 -2.50 11.51 0.48
N HIS A 207 -3.59 11.65 -0.28
CA HIS A 207 -4.94 11.82 0.29
C HIS A 207 -5.47 10.54 0.96
N THR A 208 -4.85 9.40 0.65
CA THR A 208 -5.19 8.09 1.23
C THR A 208 -4.54 7.81 2.59
N GLU A 209 -3.67 8.70 3.08
CA GLU A 209 -2.90 8.50 4.32
C GLU A 209 -3.74 8.62 5.61
N ALA A 210 -4.92 9.24 5.55
CA ALA A 210 -5.70 9.59 6.76
C ALA A 210 -6.52 8.44 7.39
N TYR A 211 -6.44 7.20 6.88
CA TYR A 211 -7.30 6.11 7.32
C TYR A 211 -6.56 5.20 8.30
N HIS A 212 -7.19 5.00 9.47
CA HIS A 212 -6.81 4.07 10.54
C HIS A 212 -5.93 4.60 11.68
N LYS A 213 -6.33 5.70 12.34
CA LYS A 213 -6.01 5.88 13.77
C LYS A 213 -6.92 4.96 14.59
N GLY A 214 -6.51 3.70 14.75
CA GLY A 214 -7.18 2.80 15.69
C GLY A 214 -7.03 3.33 17.11
N ASP A 215 -8.03 3.09 17.96
CA ASP A 215 -7.94 3.38 19.40
C ASP A 215 -6.68 2.71 19.98
N LYS A 216 -5.89 3.47 20.74
CA LYS A 216 -4.64 3.02 21.39
C LYS A 216 -4.71 3.08 22.92
N SER A 217 -5.88 3.42 23.48
CA SER A 217 -6.14 3.54 24.92
C SER A 217 -5.52 2.39 25.73
N TRP A 218 -5.79 1.15 25.32
CA TRP A 218 -5.28 -0.08 25.96
C TRP A 218 -3.75 -0.11 26.13
N ILE A 219 -3.00 0.47 25.20
CA ILE A 219 -1.53 0.57 25.30
C ILE A 219 -1.12 1.82 26.09
N THR A 220 -1.68 2.98 25.75
CA THR A 220 -1.22 4.28 26.27
C THR A 220 -1.46 4.44 27.77
N GLU A 221 -2.42 3.70 28.34
CA GLU A 221 -2.78 3.79 29.74
C GLU A 221 -1.93 2.88 30.65
N THR A 222 -1.15 1.95 30.10
CA THR A 222 -0.54 0.86 30.89
C THR A 222 0.95 0.59 30.65
N ILE A 223 1.56 1.11 29.58
CA ILE A 223 2.98 0.89 29.26
C ILE A 223 3.86 2.00 29.82
N GLY A 224 4.84 1.65 30.67
CA GLY A 224 5.81 2.55 31.28
C GLY A 224 7.26 2.27 30.86
N PRO A 225 8.24 2.95 31.51
CA PRO A 225 9.67 2.83 31.15
C PRO A 225 10.23 1.40 31.25
N GLU A 226 9.80 0.64 32.26
CA GLU A 226 10.21 -0.77 32.46
C GLU A 226 9.81 -1.64 31.25
N GLU A 227 8.59 -1.49 30.76
CA GLU A 227 8.10 -2.23 29.60
C GLU A 227 8.84 -1.85 28.31
N ILE A 228 9.19 -0.57 28.16
CA ILE A 228 9.97 -0.10 27.00
C ILE A 228 11.39 -0.67 27.04
N GLU A 229 12.03 -0.67 28.21
CA GLU A 229 13.36 -1.26 28.39
C GLU A 229 13.35 -2.78 28.10
N TYR A 230 12.32 -3.47 28.59
CA TYR A 230 12.12 -4.89 28.29
C TYR A 230 11.93 -5.14 26.78
N LEU A 231 11.11 -4.32 26.11
CA LEU A 231 10.92 -4.41 24.66
C LEU A 231 12.21 -4.12 23.89
N ASN A 232 13.04 -3.18 24.35
CA ASN A 232 14.36 -2.93 23.79
C ASN A 232 15.26 -4.17 23.92
N MET A 233 15.30 -4.77 25.10
CA MET A 233 16.10 -5.95 25.39
C MET A 233 15.74 -7.13 24.50
N ILE A 234 14.45 -7.45 24.33
CA ILE A 234 14.05 -8.61 23.52
C ILE A 234 14.18 -8.35 22.00
N ASN A 235 14.26 -7.09 21.56
CA ASN A 235 14.32 -6.69 20.15
C ASN A 235 15.68 -6.12 19.72
N GLN A 236 16.77 -6.40 20.44
CA GLN A 236 18.10 -5.85 20.13
C GLN A 236 18.53 -6.06 18.67
N ASN A 237 18.27 -7.23 18.10
CA ASN A 237 18.62 -7.52 16.71
C ASN A 237 17.72 -6.76 15.72
N ASP A 238 16.44 -6.60 16.03
CA ASP A 238 15.54 -5.76 15.25
C ASP A 238 16.00 -4.30 15.26
N PHE A 239 16.55 -3.79 16.38
CA PHE A 239 17.14 -2.45 16.44
C PHE A 239 18.37 -2.31 15.56
N MET A 240 19.28 -3.29 15.59
CA MET A 240 20.45 -3.29 14.69
C MET A 240 20.02 -3.33 13.23
N LEU A 241 18.97 -4.10 12.90
CA LEU A 241 18.43 -4.19 11.55
C LEU A 241 17.72 -2.90 11.13
N TYR A 242 16.97 -2.26 12.03
CA TYR A 242 16.29 -0.99 11.80
C TYR A 242 17.28 0.14 11.53
N GLU A 243 18.36 0.23 12.30
CA GLU A 243 19.41 1.23 12.04
C GLU A 243 20.17 0.96 10.73
N HIS A 244 20.35 -0.30 10.35
CA HIS A 244 20.87 -0.65 9.03
C HIS A 244 19.92 -0.16 7.92
N ALA A 245 18.62 -0.46 8.02
CA ALA A 245 17.61 -0.01 7.06
C ALA A 245 17.53 1.52 6.93
N LYS A 246 17.66 2.24 8.06
CA LYS A 246 17.74 3.71 8.05
C LYS A 246 18.94 4.20 7.23
N LYS A 247 20.13 3.65 7.44
CA LYS A 247 21.31 4.00 6.63
C LYS A 247 21.06 3.76 5.14
N LYS A 248 20.44 2.63 4.77
CA LYS A 248 20.09 2.33 3.38
C LYS A 248 19.11 3.33 2.77
N LEU A 249 18.05 3.72 3.49
CA LEU A 249 17.11 4.73 3.01
C LEU A 249 17.83 6.07 2.79
N GLU A 250 18.66 6.51 3.73
CA GLU A 250 19.44 7.75 3.57
C GLU A 250 20.40 7.67 2.36
N GLU A 251 21.13 6.55 2.20
CA GLU A 251 21.98 6.29 1.03
C GLU A 251 21.20 6.41 -0.28
N MET A 252 20.00 5.81 -0.35
CA MET A 252 19.13 5.89 -1.53
C MET A 252 18.72 7.33 -1.85
N VAL A 253 18.26 8.09 -0.85
CA VAL A 253 17.84 9.48 -1.06
C VAL A 253 19.02 10.34 -1.52
N ARG A 254 20.20 10.19 -0.90
CA ARG A 254 21.42 10.92 -1.31
C ARG A 254 21.89 10.55 -2.70
N HIS A 255 21.78 9.28 -3.08
CA HIS A 255 22.18 8.82 -4.41
C HIS A 255 21.26 9.36 -5.50
N ILE A 256 19.95 9.36 -5.26
CA ILE A 256 18.94 9.74 -6.25
C ILE A 256 18.77 11.27 -6.30
N PHE A 257 18.90 11.94 -5.14
CA PHE A 257 18.69 13.37 -4.98
C PHE A 257 19.87 14.03 -4.22
N PRO A 258 21.08 14.03 -4.79
CA PRO A 258 22.27 14.55 -4.12
C PRO A 258 22.13 16.01 -3.71
N ASP A 259 21.42 16.82 -4.50
CA ASP A 259 21.23 18.25 -4.27
C ASP A 259 20.14 18.57 -3.24
N LEU A 260 19.28 17.61 -2.89
CA LEU A 260 18.20 17.81 -1.92
C LEU A 260 18.61 17.53 -0.49
N MET A 261 19.72 16.79 -0.30
CA MET A 261 20.12 16.33 1.02
C MET A 261 21.21 17.23 1.61
N PRO A 262 20.99 17.88 2.77
CA PRO A 262 22.06 18.56 3.46
C PRO A 262 23.19 17.58 3.84
N ARG A 263 24.36 18.11 4.20
CA ARG A 263 25.46 17.28 4.72
C ARG A 263 25.08 16.54 6.02
N ALA A 264 24.13 17.07 6.79
CA ALA A 264 23.57 16.42 7.97
C ALA A 264 22.70 15.21 7.60
N SER A 265 22.52 14.27 8.54
CA SER A 265 21.72 13.06 8.31
C SER A 265 20.24 13.37 8.04
N LEU A 266 19.60 12.55 7.21
CA LEU A 266 18.15 12.62 6.98
C LEU A 266 17.36 12.56 8.30
N TYR A 267 17.89 11.81 9.27
CA TYR A 267 17.26 11.59 10.57
C TYR A 267 17.42 12.76 11.55
N THR A 268 18.22 13.76 11.19
CA THR A 268 18.45 14.97 12.02
C THR A 268 17.67 16.18 11.54
N LEU A 269 16.96 16.08 10.41
CA LEU A 269 16.12 17.15 9.90
C LEU A 269 14.95 17.44 10.83
N ASP A 270 14.65 18.72 11.02
CA ASP A 270 13.40 19.10 11.64
C ASP A 270 12.19 18.88 10.72
N LYS A 271 10.99 19.13 11.23
CA LYS A 271 9.75 18.89 10.47
C LYS A 271 9.63 19.78 9.23
N GLN A 272 10.12 21.01 9.26
CA GLN A 272 10.04 21.95 8.15
C GLN A 272 11.05 21.58 7.07
N GLU A 273 12.28 21.25 7.47
CA GLU A 273 13.33 20.77 6.57
C GLU A 273 12.91 19.47 5.86
N LEU A 274 12.40 18.50 6.63
CA LEU A 274 11.90 17.24 6.06
C LEU A 274 10.74 17.49 5.07
N LYS A 275 9.81 18.39 5.42
CA LYS A 275 8.68 18.73 4.54
C LYS A 275 9.14 19.35 3.23
N LEU A 276 10.15 20.22 3.25
CA LEU A 276 10.73 20.80 2.04
C LEU A 276 11.34 19.73 1.13
N VAL A 277 12.06 18.75 1.71
CA VAL A 277 12.60 17.61 0.96
C VAL A 277 11.46 16.79 0.35
N GLU A 278 10.42 16.48 1.13
CA GLU A 278 9.25 15.73 0.65
C GLU A 278 8.53 16.44 -0.50
N ASP A 279 8.29 17.75 -0.38
CA ASP A 279 7.62 18.53 -1.43
C ASP A 279 8.43 18.53 -2.73
N LYS A 280 9.76 18.58 -2.63
CA LYS A 280 10.64 18.50 -3.80
C LYS A 280 10.68 17.11 -4.44
N ILE A 281 10.70 16.05 -3.64
CA ILE A 281 10.58 14.68 -4.15
C ILE A 281 9.20 14.47 -4.79
N TYR A 282 8.13 15.04 -4.22
CA TYR A 282 6.79 15.00 -4.82
C TYR A 282 6.77 15.64 -6.21
N GLU A 283 7.32 16.84 -6.37
CA GLU A 283 7.42 17.51 -7.68
C GLU A 283 8.17 16.64 -8.71
N LEU A 284 9.31 16.06 -8.31
CA LEU A 284 10.12 15.19 -9.16
C LEU A 284 9.39 13.89 -9.52
N ALA A 285 8.69 13.28 -8.57
CA ALA A 285 7.89 12.08 -8.78
C ALA A 285 6.72 12.36 -9.74
N MET A 286 6.03 13.49 -9.57
CA MET A 286 4.98 13.95 -10.49
C MET A 286 5.50 14.17 -11.91
N ALA A 287 6.63 14.86 -12.06
CA ALA A 287 7.25 15.08 -13.37
C ALA A 287 7.61 13.76 -14.06
N ARG A 288 8.17 12.82 -13.29
CA ARG A 288 8.54 11.48 -13.77
C ARG A 288 7.32 10.62 -14.13
N TYR A 289 6.24 10.71 -13.37
CA TYR A 289 4.95 10.10 -13.67
C TYR A 289 4.36 10.65 -14.97
N HIS A 290 4.25 11.98 -15.12
CA HIS A 290 3.73 12.59 -16.35
C HIS A 290 4.56 12.19 -17.59
N SER A 291 5.89 12.23 -17.48
CA SER A 291 6.77 11.78 -18.56
C SER A 291 6.55 10.31 -18.92
N HIS A 292 6.37 9.43 -17.92
CA HIS A 292 6.04 8.03 -18.16
C HIS A 292 4.68 7.88 -18.86
N LEU A 293 3.65 8.57 -18.36
CA LEU A 293 2.31 8.54 -18.90
C LEU A 293 2.27 8.95 -20.38
N CYS A 294 3.00 9.99 -20.78
CA CYS A 294 3.07 10.42 -22.18
C CYS A 294 3.61 9.33 -23.12
N ASN A 295 4.44 8.43 -22.59
CA ASN A 295 5.03 7.30 -23.32
C ASN A 295 4.17 6.02 -23.28
N CYS A 296 3.10 6.00 -22.48
CA CYS A 296 2.16 4.89 -22.48
C CYS A 296 1.35 4.83 -23.78
N PRO A 297 0.86 3.64 -24.18
CA PRO A 297 -0.10 3.49 -25.27
C PRO A 297 -1.37 4.28 -25.00
N VAL A 298 -2.00 4.77 -26.08
CA VAL A 298 -3.33 5.41 -26.01
C VAL A 298 -4.35 4.44 -25.43
N GLN A 299 -5.19 4.95 -24.54
CA GLN A 299 -6.15 4.16 -23.79
C GLN A 299 -7.57 4.66 -24.05
N TYR A 300 -8.30 3.95 -24.90
CA TYR A 300 -9.69 4.26 -25.23
C TYR A 300 -10.71 3.59 -24.31
N GLU A 301 -10.30 2.58 -23.55
CA GLU A 301 -11.14 1.88 -22.59
C GLU A 301 -10.36 1.63 -21.31
N TRP A 302 -11.05 1.74 -20.18
CA TRP A 302 -10.54 1.34 -18.88
C TRP A 302 -11.62 0.67 -18.07
N GLN A 303 -11.24 -0.35 -17.32
CA GLN A 303 -12.10 -1.05 -16.39
C GLN A 303 -11.50 -0.99 -15.00
N ALA A 304 -12.33 -1.01 -13.96
CA ALA A 304 -11.91 -0.79 -12.58
C ALA A 304 -10.84 -1.76 -12.07
N ALA A 305 -10.74 -2.96 -12.63
CA ALA A 305 -9.71 -3.95 -12.31
C ALA A 305 -8.31 -3.57 -12.86
N MET A 306 -8.24 -2.77 -13.92
CA MET A 306 -6.99 -2.36 -14.56
C MET A 306 -6.17 -1.40 -13.68
N PRO A 307 -4.88 -1.18 -13.99
CA PRO A 307 -4.08 -0.14 -13.34
C PRO A 307 -4.78 1.21 -13.40
N LEU A 308 -4.81 1.90 -12.26
CA LEU A 308 -5.43 3.22 -12.12
C LEU A 308 -4.37 4.31 -12.33
N LEU A 309 -4.63 5.17 -13.31
CA LEU A 309 -3.88 6.39 -13.56
C LEU A 309 -4.68 7.57 -13.00
N GLY A 310 -4.08 8.34 -12.10
CA GLY A 310 -4.75 9.39 -11.32
C GLY A 310 -4.79 9.11 -9.81
N CYS A 311 -5.66 9.83 -9.07
CA CYS A 311 -5.68 9.81 -7.60
C CYS A 311 -7.08 9.99 -7.02
N GLY A 312 -7.22 9.79 -5.69
CA GLY A 312 -8.49 10.03 -4.99
C GLY A 312 -9.51 8.90 -5.15
N TRP A 313 -9.06 7.71 -5.54
CA TRP A 313 -9.87 6.50 -5.69
C TRP A 313 -9.41 5.43 -4.70
N GLN A 314 -10.37 4.67 -4.17
CA GLN A 314 -10.13 3.50 -3.34
C GLN A 314 -9.65 2.31 -4.19
N ASP A 315 -9.21 1.26 -3.49
CA ASP A 315 -8.81 0.00 -4.12
C ASP A 315 -10.00 -0.71 -4.80
N VAL A 316 -9.75 -1.79 -5.56
CA VAL A 316 -10.81 -2.53 -6.25
C VAL A 316 -11.75 -3.19 -5.26
N HIS A 317 -13.05 -2.89 -5.38
CA HIS A 317 -14.14 -3.53 -4.64
C HIS A 317 -14.79 -4.62 -5.50
N SER A 318 -15.26 -5.67 -4.84
CA SER A 318 -15.92 -6.83 -5.47
C SER A 318 -15.21 -7.37 -6.71
N PRO A 319 -13.89 -7.63 -6.66
CA PRO A 319 -13.10 -7.99 -7.83
C PRO A 319 -13.64 -9.22 -8.55
N GLU A 320 -14.09 -10.25 -7.83
CA GLU A 320 -14.57 -11.51 -8.45
C GLU A 320 -15.96 -11.44 -9.10
N ALA A 321 -16.66 -10.31 -8.98
CA ALA A 321 -18.03 -10.18 -9.47
C ALA A 321 -18.18 -8.96 -10.39
N THR A 322 -18.09 -7.78 -9.81
CA THR A 322 -18.27 -6.51 -10.52
C THR A 322 -17.24 -5.52 -9.99
N PRO A 323 -16.00 -5.58 -10.51
CA PRO A 323 -14.92 -4.69 -10.13
C PRO A 323 -15.38 -3.24 -10.22
N HIS A 324 -15.20 -2.49 -9.14
CA HIS A 324 -15.49 -1.05 -9.11
C HIS A 324 -14.56 -0.34 -8.13
N ARG A 325 -14.35 0.97 -8.32
CA ARG A 325 -13.57 1.80 -7.41
C ARG A 325 -14.41 2.96 -6.90
N TRP A 326 -14.46 3.12 -5.58
CA TRP A 326 -15.13 4.26 -4.96
C TRP A 326 -14.22 5.48 -4.97
N SER A 327 -14.75 6.64 -5.33
CA SER A 327 -14.12 7.91 -5.02
C SER A 327 -14.12 8.14 -3.52
N GLY A 328 -13.11 8.88 -3.05
CA GLY A 328 -13.00 9.27 -1.66
C GLY A 328 -11.68 8.85 -1.03
N PRO A 329 -11.46 9.29 0.20
CA PRO A 329 -12.42 9.98 1.07
C PRO A 329 -12.67 11.47 0.75
N GLY A 330 -11.77 12.10 0.00
CA GLY A 330 -11.86 13.49 -0.35
C GLY A 330 -13.01 13.69 -1.34
N THR A 331 -13.33 14.95 -1.59
CA THR A 331 -14.33 15.33 -2.60
C THR A 331 -13.76 15.36 -4.02
N PHE A 332 -12.46 15.18 -4.18
CA PHE A 332 -11.79 15.22 -5.46
C PHE A 332 -11.21 13.84 -5.82
N SER A 333 -11.47 13.42 -7.05
CA SER A 333 -10.85 12.25 -7.67
C SER A 333 -10.47 12.60 -9.10
N GLU A 334 -9.37 12.04 -9.58
CA GLU A 334 -8.79 12.36 -10.88
C GLU A 334 -8.51 11.07 -11.64
N LEU A 335 -8.79 11.07 -12.94
CA LEU A 335 -8.39 10.03 -13.89
C LEU A 335 -7.46 10.66 -14.92
N ASP A 336 -6.24 10.14 -15.03
CA ASP A 336 -5.32 10.56 -16.09
C ASP A 336 -5.46 9.63 -17.30
N VAL A 337 -5.77 10.20 -18.45
CA VAL A 337 -6.16 9.47 -19.66
C VAL A 337 -5.21 9.78 -20.80
N ARG A 338 -4.55 8.75 -21.35
CA ARG A 338 -3.72 8.87 -22.54
C ARG A 338 -4.58 8.89 -23.80
N LEU A 339 -4.48 9.98 -24.58
CA LEU A 339 -5.24 10.22 -25.83
C LEU A 339 -4.30 10.53 -27.00
N ASP A 340 -4.71 10.28 -28.24
CA ASP A 340 -3.85 10.49 -29.43
C ASP A 340 -3.47 11.97 -29.69
N GLY A 341 -4.24 12.94 -29.17
CA GLY A 341 -4.01 14.37 -29.37
C GLY A 341 -4.42 14.89 -30.75
N LEU A 342 -4.99 14.04 -31.61
CA LEU A 342 -5.31 14.36 -33.00
C LEU A 342 -6.77 14.79 -33.16
N HIS A 343 -7.68 14.20 -32.38
CA HIS A 343 -9.12 14.38 -32.56
C HIS A 343 -9.79 14.78 -31.25
N SER A 344 -10.83 15.62 -31.33
CA SER A 344 -11.77 15.73 -30.22
C SER A 344 -12.42 14.36 -29.99
N CYS A 345 -12.61 14.01 -28.73
CA CYS A 345 -13.08 12.69 -28.34
C CYS A 345 -14.28 12.80 -27.42
N LYS A 346 -15.21 11.86 -27.53
CA LYS A 346 -16.35 11.71 -26.64
C LYS A 346 -16.01 10.68 -25.59
N MET A 347 -15.99 11.10 -24.32
CA MET A 347 -15.74 10.23 -23.18
C MET A 347 -17.05 9.90 -22.47
N LYS A 348 -17.19 8.63 -22.08
CA LYS A 348 -18.27 8.09 -21.26
C LYS A 348 -17.67 7.48 -20.01
N ILE A 349 -18.19 7.83 -18.83
CA ILE A 349 -17.80 7.23 -17.57
C ILE A 349 -19.02 6.52 -16.97
N LEU A 350 -18.84 5.26 -16.56
CA LEU A 350 -19.88 4.44 -15.97
C LEU A 350 -19.81 4.52 -14.44
N PHE A 351 -20.86 5.05 -13.83
CA PHE A 351 -21.07 5.06 -12.38
C PHE A 351 -22.00 3.92 -11.99
N ARG A 352 -21.47 2.97 -11.24
CA ARG A 352 -22.24 1.84 -10.72
C ARG A 352 -23.16 2.23 -9.59
N ALA A 353 -22.67 3.08 -8.72
CA ALA A 353 -23.38 3.49 -7.51
C ALA A 353 -22.96 4.90 -7.12
N VAL A 354 -23.85 5.56 -6.38
CA VAL A 354 -23.60 6.84 -5.75
C VAL A 354 -23.99 6.70 -4.30
N MET A 355 -23.13 7.13 -3.39
CA MET A 355 -23.32 6.93 -1.95
C MET A 355 -24.53 7.71 -1.43
N ALA A 356 -24.81 8.89 -1.99
CA ALA A 356 -26.03 9.65 -1.68
C ALA A 356 -26.56 10.38 -2.94
N PRO A 357 -27.88 10.41 -3.18
CA PRO A 357 -28.44 10.95 -4.43
C PRO A 357 -28.06 12.41 -4.73
N ASP A 358 -27.90 13.24 -3.70
CA ASP A 358 -27.56 14.67 -3.81
C ASP A 358 -26.14 14.93 -4.32
N ILE A 359 -25.26 13.93 -4.27
CA ILE A 359 -23.86 14.04 -4.73
C ILE A 359 -23.80 14.39 -6.22
N LEU A 360 -24.72 13.85 -7.03
CA LEU A 360 -24.72 14.10 -8.47
C LEU A 360 -25.21 15.50 -8.84
N THR A 361 -26.13 16.07 -8.05
CA THR A 361 -26.78 17.35 -8.36
C THR A 361 -25.79 18.51 -8.47
N HIS A 362 -24.71 18.47 -7.68
CA HIS A 362 -23.69 19.51 -7.63
C HIS A 362 -22.31 19.00 -8.03
N MET A 363 -22.25 17.86 -8.74
CA MET A 363 -21.00 17.33 -9.23
C MET A 363 -20.45 18.22 -10.36
N GLN A 364 -19.16 18.50 -10.32
CA GLN A 364 -18.45 19.18 -11.41
C GLN A 364 -17.44 18.24 -12.05
N VAL A 365 -17.31 18.32 -13.37
CA VAL A 365 -16.28 17.61 -14.13
C VAL A 365 -15.34 18.64 -14.72
N THR A 366 -14.05 18.35 -14.64
CA THR A 366 -12.98 19.20 -15.16
C THR A 366 -12.09 18.40 -16.09
N VAL A 367 -11.56 19.03 -17.13
CA VAL A 367 -10.50 18.50 -17.98
C VAL A 367 -9.32 19.45 -17.85
N ASN A 368 -8.17 18.95 -17.38
CA ASN A 368 -6.99 19.77 -17.05
C ASN A 368 -7.36 20.98 -16.18
N GLN A 369 -8.15 20.73 -15.13
CA GLN A 369 -8.65 21.73 -14.17
C GLN A 369 -9.65 22.75 -14.76
N GLN A 370 -9.99 22.68 -16.05
CA GLN A 370 -11.02 23.53 -16.65
C GLN A 370 -12.40 22.86 -16.56
N PRO A 371 -13.43 23.51 -16.01
CA PRO A 371 -14.78 22.98 -15.95
C PRO A 371 -15.35 22.68 -17.34
N ILE A 372 -16.04 21.55 -17.49
CA ILE A 372 -16.69 21.15 -18.73
C ILE A 372 -18.16 20.80 -18.52
N ASN A 373 -18.95 20.97 -19.57
CA ASN A 373 -20.33 20.50 -19.60
C ASN A 373 -20.37 18.99 -19.83
N TYR A 374 -21.26 18.30 -19.14
CA TYR A 374 -21.50 16.88 -19.31
C TYR A 374 -23.01 16.60 -19.28
N SER A 375 -23.41 15.49 -19.89
CA SER A 375 -24.78 14.98 -19.87
C SER A 375 -24.84 13.73 -19.00
N ILE A 376 -25.87 13.63 -18.16
CA ILE A 376 -26.17 12.41 -17.40
C ILE A 376 -27.14 11.56 -18.21
N LEU A 377 -26.76 10.31 -18.46
CA LEU A 377 -27.55 9.29 -19.13
C LEU A 377 -27.90 8.22 -18.08
N SER A 378 -29.18 7.99 -17.82
CA SER A 378 -29.64 6.98 -16.85
C SER A 378 -30.27 5.79 -17.60
N PRO A 379 -29.49 4.78 -18.02
CA PRO A 379 -30.06 3.55 -18.54
C PRO A 379 -30.82 2.84 -17.42
N LYS A 380 -32.05 2.38 -17.71
CA LYS A 380 -32.97 1.75 -16.73
C LYS A 380 -32.44 0.46 -16.05
N LYS A 381 -31.23 -0.01 -16.36
CA LYS A 381 -30.66 -1.29 -15.86
C LYS A 381 -29.17 -1.28 -15.45
N ASP A 382 -28.33 -0.31 -15.88
CA ASP A 382 -26.86 -0.47 -15.83
C ASP A 382 -26.12 0.65 -15.06
N GLY A 383 -26.80 1.33 -14.13
CA GLY A 383 -26.22 2.44 -13.36
C GLY A 383 -26.39 3.79 -14.06
N ILE A 384 -25.56 4.76 -13.67
CA ILE A 384 -25.59 6.14 -14.17
C ILE A 384 -24.38 6.34 -15.06
N GLN A 385 -24.56 6.90 -16.25
CA GLN A 385 -23.45 7.23 -17.14
C GLN A 385 -23.35 8.75 -17.28
N ILE A 386 -22.12 9.27 -17.28
CA ILE A 386 -21.87 10.64 -17.74
C ILE A 386 -21.16 10.65 -19.08
N GLU A 387 -21.51 11.60 -19.94
CA GLU A 387 -20.91 11.79 -21.26
C GLU A 387 -20.49 13.24 -21.46
N PHE A 388 -19.31 13.46 -22.02
CA PHE A 388 -18.80 14.79 -22.38
C PHE A 388 -17.79 14.71 -23.53
N ILE A 389 -17.46 15.87 -24.10
CA ILE A 389 -16.46 16.02 -25.17
C ILE A 389 -15.14 16.52 -24.56
N ILE A 390 -14.03 15.91 -24.98
CA ILE A 390 -12.67 16.35 -24.72
C ILE A 390 -12.13 16.94 -26.00
N ASP A 391 -12.07 18.26 -26.08
CA ASP A 391 -11.56 18.93 -27.27
C ASP A 391 -10.07 18.67 -27.48
N LYS A 392 -9.65 18.58 -28.75
CA LYS A 392 -8.25 18.37 -29.13
C LYS A 392 -7.28 19.37 -28.46
N GLU A 393 -7.74 20.58 -28.18
CA GLU A 393 -6.92 21.65 -27.58
C GLU A 393 -6.52 21.36 -26.14
N HIS A 394 -7.29 20.52 -25.43
CA HIS A 394 -6.97 20.06 -24.09
C HIS A 394 -5.92 18.93 -24.11
N GLN A 395 -5.62 18.31 -25.25
CA GLN A 395 -4.78 17.12 -25.34
C GLN A 395 -3.29 17.42 -25.61
N LYS A 396 -2.85 18.69 -25.50
CA LYS A 396 -1.52 19.15 -25.91
C LYS A 396 -0.35 18.46 -25.21
N CYS A 397 -0.56 17.92 -24.01
CA CYS A 397 0.47 17.27 -23.21
C CYS A 397 0.54 15.75 -23.43
N GLY A 398 -0.17 15.20 -24.43
CA GLY A 398 -0.25 13.76 -24.70
C GLY A 398 -1.22 13.00 -23.80
N PHE A 399 -1.63 13.55 -22.67
CA PHE A 399 -2.70 13.03 -21.83
C PHE A 399 -3.61 14.16 -21.36
N VAL A 400 -4.73 13.80 -20.75
CA VAL A 400 -5.64 14.73 -20.08
C VAL A 400 -5.94 14.23 -18.67
N SER A 401 -6.11 15.15 -17.73
CA SER A 401 -6.56 14.84 -16.37
C SER A 401 -8.04 15.16 -16.25
N VAL A 402 -8.86 14.14 -16.05
CA VAL A 402 -10.31 14.25 -15.85
C VAL A 402 -10.58 14.28 -14.35
N GLY A 403 -10.84 15.47 -13.82
CA GLY A 403 -11.16 15.67 -12.40
C GLY A 403 -12.66 15.60 -12.15
N ILE A 404 -13.07 14.82 -11.16
CA ILE A 404 -14.44 14.72 -10.65
C ILE A 404 -14.48 15.36 -9.26
N HIS A 405 -15.25 16.43 -9.14
CA HIS A 405 -15.44 17.17 -7.90
C HIS A 405 -16.84 16.91 -7.37
N LEU A 406 -16.91 16.32 -6.18
CA LEU A 406 -18.14 16.01 -5.49
C LEU A 406 -18.43 17.06 -4.41
N PRO A 407 -19.69 17.40 -4.12
CA PRO A 407 -20.01 18.34 -3.04
C PRO A 407 -19.63 17.78 -1.66
N ARG A 408 -19.70 16.46 -1.49
CA ARG A 408 -19.35 15.74 -0.26
C ARG A 408 -19.08 14.26 -0.53
N THR A 409 -18.45 13.62 0.44
CA THR A 409 -18.39 12.16 0.58
C THR A 409 -19.03 11.74 1.90
N VAL A 410 -19.57 10.51 1.91
CA VAL A 410 -20.37 10.01 3.03
C VAL A 410 -19.96 8.57 3.31
N SER A 411 -19.95 8.17 4.58
CA SER A 411 -19.74 6.78 4.96
C SER A 411 -21.06 6.03 5.08
N PRO A 412 -21.10 4.71 4.83
CA PRO A 412 -22.28 3.92 5.10
C PRO A 412 -22.79 4.07 6.55
N ALA A 413 -21.90 4.22 7.53
CA ALA A 413 -22.25 4.46 8.93
C ALA A 413 -22.99 5.80 9.17
N GLU A 414 -22.71 6.84 8.36
CA GLU A 414 -23.45 8.12 8.41
C GLU A 414 -24.85 8.00 7.81
N LEU A 415 -25.10 7.00 6.94
CA LEU A 415 -26.41 6.78 6.29
C LEU A 415 -27.28 5.76 7.04
N ASP A 416 -26.65 4.77 7.66
CA ASP A 416 -27.30 3.74 8.46
C ASP A 416 -26.47 3.52 9.73
N ALA A 417 -27.05 3.90 10.88
CA ALA A 417 -26.40 3.77 12.20
C ALA A 417 -26.08 2.32 12.59
N LYS A 418 -26.66 1.31 11.91
CA LYS A 418 -26.31 -0.11 12.11
C LYS A 418 -25.07 -0.54 11.31
N ASN A 419 -24.64 0.26 10.34
CA ASN A 419 -23.46 -0.02 9.54
C ASN A 419 -22.20 0.46 10.27
N SER A 420 -21.18 -0.40 10.34
CA SER A 420 -19.91 -0.09 11.01
C SER A 420 -18.85 0.47 10.05
N ASP A 421 -19.14 0.52 8.75
CA ASP A 421 -18.23 1.04 7.74
C ASP A 421 -18.22 2.58 7.76
N THR A 422 -17.11 3.11 8.27
CA THR A 422 -16.87 4.56 8.45
C THR A 422 -16.09 5.18 7.27
N LEU A 423 -15.79 4.40 6.22
CA LEU A 423 -15.05 4.91 5.08
C LEU A 423 -15.94 5.82 4.23
N LYS A 424 -15.53 7.09 4.09
CA LYS A 424 -16.22 8.06 3.25
C LYS A 424 -16.04 7.72 1.78
N ARG A 425 -17.15 7.71 1.05
CA ARG A 425 -17.25 7.37 -0.37
C ARG A 425 -18.16 8.35 -1.10
N GLY A 426 -17.89 8.56 -2.37
CA GLY A 426 -18.71 9.39 -3.26
C GLY A 426 -19.45 8.57 -4.30
N ILE A 427 -18.80 8.34 -5.43
CA ILE A 427 -19.30 7.57 -6.58
C ILE A 427 -18.45 6.31 -6.76
N ALA A 428 -19.06 5.23 -7.25
CA ALA A 428 -18.36 4.02 -7.67
C ALA A 428 -18.25 4.01 -9.19
N ILE A 429 -17.03 3.90 -9.72
CA ILE A 429 -16.78 3.77 -11.16
C ILE A 429 -16.47 2.32 -11.53
N ASP A 430 -17.03 1.86 -12.66
CA ASP A 430 -16.74 0.54 -13.23
C ASP A 430 -15.77 0.63 -14.39
N GLY A 431 -15.78 1.76 -15.11
CA GLY A 431 -14.94 1.97 -16.27
C GLY A 431 -15.25 3.26 -17.02
N TYR A 432 -14.46 3.51 -18.06
CA TYR A 432 -14.72 4.56 -19.04
C TYR A 432 -14.47 4.06 -20.46
N PHE A 433 -15.11 4.73 -21.43
CA PHE A 433 -14.97 4.48 -22.86
C PHE A 433 -14.81 5.80 -23.59
N ILE A 434 -13.89 5.84 -24.54
CA ILE A 434 -13.58 7.02 -25.34
C ILE A 434 -13.70 6.64 -26.81
N ARG A 435 -14.37 7.52 -27.58
CA ARG A 435 -14.47 7.38 -29.04
C ARG A 435 -14.08 8.70 -29.69
N PRO A 436 -13.37 8.68 -30.84
CA PRO A 436 -13.25 9.86 -31.68
C PRO A 436 -14.64 10.46 -31.97
N SER A 437 -14.76 11.78 -31.85
CA SER A 437 -16.02 12.52 -32.12
C SER A 437 -16.24 12.82 -33.58
#